data_AF-A0ABD1PN28-F1
#
_entry.id   AF-A0ABD1PN28-F1
#
_cell.length_a   1.000
_cell.length_b   1.000
_cell.length_c   1.000
_cell.angle_alpha   90.00
_cell.angle_beta   90.00
_cell.angle_gamma   90.00
#
_symmetry.space_group_name_H-M   'P 1'
#
loop_
_entity.id
_entity.type
_entity.pdbx_description
1 polymer ?
#
loop_
_entity_poly.entity_id
_entity_poly.type
_entity_poly.pdbx_seq_one_letter_code
_entity_poly.pdbx_strand_id
1 'polypeptide(L)'
;MAYAALRSLAQILHQTLNRDHQYLILDEKQQIESLVEKVSSIQDFLENSSQKIKQHLERKIRDASYIAEDIIESHITDRIRSESARFDLITGCLWKCRTIALNPADPDKMVRISIIINARGKQGMPDIPTGYYGNAFTYPAAVSKA
;
A
#
# COMPACT_ATOMS: atom_id res chain seq x y z
N MET A 1 24.73 10.92 -11.10
CA MET A 1 24.11 9.61 -10.79
C MET A 1 23.19 9.66 -9.57
N ALA A 2 23.53 10.34 -8.47
CA ALA A 2 22.65 10.45 -7.29
C ALA A 2 21.25 11.00 -7.59
N TYR A 3 21.17 12.00 -8.47
CA TYR A 3 19.90 12.56 -8.90
C TYR A 3 18.98 11.51 -9.54
N ALA A 4 19.52 10.63 -10.39
CA ALA A 4 18.74 9.55 -11.00
C ALA A 4 18.26 8.53 -9.96
N ALA A 5 19.08 8.21 -8.96
CA ALA A 5 18.69 7.32 -7.86
C ALA A 5 17.58 7.94 -6.98
N LEU A 6 17.68 9.23 -6.64
CA LEU A 6 16.59 9.93 -5.93
C LEU A 6 15.31 10.00 -6.75
N ARG A 7 15.42 10.16 -8.07
CA ARG A 7 14.27 10.21 -8.97
C ARG A 7 13.58 8.84 -9.07
N SER A 8 14.36 7.77 -9.12
CA SER A 8 13.88 6.39 -9.02
C SER A 8 13.15 6.16 -7.69
N LEU A 9 13.75 6.58 -6.57
CA LEU A 9 13.16 6.44 -5.24
C LEU A 9 11.84 7.22 -5.12
N ALA A 10 11.81 8.47 -5.60
CA ALA A 10 10.60 9.28 -5.65
C ALA A 10 9.50 8.57 -6.46
N GLN A 11 9.85 7.97 -7.59
CA GLN A 11 8.91 7.23 -8.43
C GLN A 11 8.35 5.99 -7.70
N ILE A 12 9.17 5.25 -6.96
CA ILE A 12 8.73 4.11 -6.13
C ILE A 12 7.81 4.58 -4.98
N LEU A 13 8.14 5.69 -4.32
CA LEU A 13 7.30 6.27 -3.27
C LEU A 13 5.93 6.71 -3.81
N HIS A 14 5.91 7.38 -4.97
CA HIS A 14 4.66 7.75 -5.64
C HIS A 14 3.86 6.54 -6.12
N GLN A 15 4.53 5.51 -6.62
CA GLN A 15 3.87 4.25 -6.97
C GLN A 15 3.27 3.58 -5.72
N THR A 16 3.95 3.63 -4.58
CA THR A 16 3.47 3.06 -3.31
C THR A 16 2.25 3.83 -2.79
N LEU A 17 2.25 5.15 -2.92
CA LEU A 17 1.11 6.01 -2.59
C LEU A 17 -0.09 5.77 -3.50
N ASN A 18 0.15 5.42 -4.77
CA ASN A 18 -0.89 5.18 -5.77
C ASN A 18 -1.35 3.72 -5.87
N ARG A 19 -0.59 2.75 -5.37
CA ARG A 19 -1.02 1.34 -5.35
C ARG A 19 -2.25 1.23 -4.46
N ASP A 20 -3.40 0.98 -5.09
CA ASP A 20 -4.72 0.75 -4.48
C ASP A 20 -4.75 -0.47 -3.53
N HIS A 21 -3.92 -0.48 -2.49
CA HIS A 21 -4.05 -1.44 -1.40
C HIS A 21 -4.99 -0.84 -0.39
N GLN A 22 -6.18 -1.46 -0.26
CA GLN A 22 -7.17 -1.23 0.81
C GLN A 22 -6.61 -1.41 2.23
N TYR A 23 -5.29 -1.57 2.41
CA TYR A 23 -4.60 -1.92 3.65
C TYR A 23 -3.50 -0.94 4.05
N LEU A 24 -3.19 0.12 3.29
CA LEU A 24 -2.35 1.20 3.81
C LEU A 24 -3.05 1.86 5.01
N ILE A 25 -2.34 1.98 6.13
CA ILE A 25 -2.82 2.66 7.34
C ILE A 25 -2.58 4.16 7.14
N LEU A 26 -3.47 5.01 7.67
CA LEU A 26 -3.36 6.48 7.54
C LEU A 26 -1.98 7.02 7.99
N ASP A 27 -1.40 6.43 9.03
CA ASP A 27 -0.07 6.77 9.54
C ASP A 27 1.06 6.43 8.53
N GLU A 28 0.98 5.29 7.86
CA GLU A 28 1.96 4.90 6.84
C GLU A 28 1.90 5.83 5.63
N LYS A 29 0.70 6.26 5.25
CA LYS A 29 0.52 7.26 4.19
C LYS A 29 1.20 8.57 4.55
N GLN A 30 0.99 9.08 5.77
CA GLN A 30 1.61 10.31 6.24
C GLN A 30 3.14 10.20 6.29
N GLN A 31 3.68 9.05 6.68
CA GLN A 31 5.13 8.79 6.64
C GLN A 31 5.68 8.77 5.21
N ILE A 32 4.96 8.16 4.26
CA ILE A 32 5.35 8.14 2.84
C ILE A 32 5.30 9.55 2.24
N GLU A 33 4.26 10.34 2.51
CA GLU A 33 4.15 11.73 2.06
C GLU A 33 5.29 12.59 2.61
N SER A 34 5.60 12.47 3.91
CA SER A 34 6.76 13.16 4.52
C SER A 34 8.09 12.74 3.88
N LEU A 35 8.23 11.47 3.49
CA LEU A 35 9.44 10.97 2.84
C LEU A 35 9.56 11.52 1.41
N VAL A 36 8.46 11.63 0.66
CA VAL A 36 8.42 12.28 -0.66
C VAL A 36 8.87 13.74 -0.55
N GLU A 37 8.34 14.51 0.40
CA GLU A 37 8.74 15.91 0.61
C GLU A 37 10.24 16.05 0.91
N LYS A 38 10.80 15.15 1.73
CA LYS A 38 12.24 15.12 2.04
C LYS A 38 13.08 14.79 0.81
N VAL A 39 12.65 13.82 0.00
CA VAL A 39 13.35 13.44 -1.24
C VAL A 39 13.35 14.59 -2.25
N SER A 40 12.22 15.27 -2.42
CA SER A 40 12.12 16.46 -3.29
C SER A 40 12.99 17.61 -2.79
N SER A 41 12.99 17.89 -1.48
CA SER A 41 13.87 18.90 -0.89
C SER A 41 15.37 18.61 -1.13
N ILE A 42 15.77 17.34 -1.08
CA ILE A 42 17.14 16.92 -1.39
C ILE A 42 17.45 17.06 -2.88
N GLN A 43 16.48 16.77 -3.77
CA GLN A 43 16.64 17.00 -5.22
C GLN A 43 16.86 18.48 -5.52
N ASP A 44 16.05 19.37 -4.95
CA ASP A 44 16.16 20.82 -5.12
C ASP A 44 17.49 21.36 -4.57
N PHE A 45 17.93 20.86 -3.42
CA PHE A 45 19.24 21.19 -2.85
C PHE A 45 20.38 20.74 -3.76
N LEU A 46 20.27 19.54 -4.34
CA LEU A 46 21.27 19.05 -5.27
C LEU A 46 21.29 19.86 -6.56
N GLU A 47 20.16 20.31 -7.11
CA GLU A 47 20.17 21.17 -8.30
C GLU A 47 20.91 22.50 -8.05
N ASN A 48 20.67 23.12 -6.89
CA ASN A 48 21.19 24.45 -6.53
C ASN A 48 22.59 24.46 -5.87
N SER A 49 23.19 23.30 -5.59
CA SER A 49 24.47 23.21 -4.88
C SER A 49 25.71 23.34 -5.78
N SER A 50 26.82 23.80 -5.19
CA SER A 50 28.13 23.95 -5.85
C SER A 50 28.74 22.60 -6.27
N GLN A 51 29.43 22.60 -7.42
CA GLN A 51 30.04 21.41 -8.05
C GLN A 51 30.94 20.58 -7.11
N LYS A 52 31.63 21.24 -6.16
CA LYS A 52 32.54 20.59 -5.20
C LYS A 52 31.79 19.79 -4.13
N ILE A 53 30.63 20.28 -3.69
CA ILE A 53 29.77 19.63 -2.70
C ILE A 53 28.99 18.48 -3.36
N LYS A 54 28.56 18.68 -4.62
CA LYS A 54 27.93 17.64 -5.45
C LYS A 54 28.75 16.37 -5.50
N GLN A 55 30.04 16.44 -5.84
CA GLN A 55 30.90 15.25 -5.98
C GLN A 55 31.11 14.49 -4.66
N HIS A 56 31.26 15.19 -3.54
CA HIS A 56 31.48 14.56 -2.25
C HIS A 56 30.22 13.84 -1.73
N LEU A 57 29.06 14.45 -1.93
CA LEU A 57 27.79 13.95 -1.39
C LEU A 57 27.10 12.96 -2.34
N GLU A 58 27.42 12.98 -3.64
CA GLU A 58 26.82 12.14 -4.67
C GLU A 58 26.89 10.65 -4.35
N ARG A 59 28.06 10.14 -3.94
CA ARG A 59 28.20 8.71 -3.64
C ARG A 59 27.34 8.30 -2.45
N LYS A 60 27.34 9.11 -1.37
CA LYS A 60 26.59 8.82 -0.15
C LYS A 60 25.08 8.90 -0.36
N ILE A 61 24.61 9.90 -1.12
CA ILE A 61 23.19 10.04 -1.46
C ILE A 61 22.74 8.88 -2.33
N ARG A 62 23.51 8.54 -3.37
CA ARG A 62 23.17 7.42 -4.25
C ARG A 62 23.04 6.12 -3.48
N ASP A 63 24.04 5.80 -2.66
CA ASP A 63 24.07 4.54 -1.91
C ASP A 63 22.93 4.50 -0.87
N ALA A 64 22.62 5.64 -0.21
CA ALA A 64 21.47 5.75 0.68
C ALA A 64 20.11 5.61 -0.04
N SER A 65 19.98 6.17 -1.25
CA SER A 65 18.77 6.03 -2.07
C SER A 65 18.53 4.57 -2.44
N TYR A 66 19.54 3.83 -2.90
CA TYR A 66 19.38 2.42 -3.24
C TYR A 66 19.04 1.55 -2.03
N ILE A 67 19.66 1.82 -0.87
CA ILE A 67 19.31 1.12 0.38
C ILE A 67 17.84 1.40 0.77
N ALA A 68 17.39 2.66 0.62
CA ALA A 68 16.00 3.01 0.90
C ALA A 68 15.03 2.31 -0.05
N GLU A 69 15.34 2.26 -1.36
CA GLU A 69 14.53 1.53 -2.35
C GLU A 69 14.39 0.04 -1.97
N ASP A 70 15.51 -0.64 -1.70
CA ASP A 70 15.53 -2.07 -1.36
C ASP A 70 14.72 -2.39 -0.09
N ILE A 71 14.89 -1.57 0.97
CA ILE A 71 14.12 -1.72 2.21
C ILE A 71 12.62 -1.52 1.96
N ILE A 72 12.24 -0.51 1.19
CA ILE A 72 10.84 -0.21 0.87
C ILE A 72 10.23 -1.34 0.03
N GLU A 73 10.92 -1.82 -1.01
CA GLU A 73 10.44 -2.91 -1.86
C GLU A 73 10.28 -4.22 -1.09
N SER A 74 11.25 -4.57 -0.22
CA SER A 74 11.16 -5.75 0.64
C SER A 74 9.97 -5.65 1.59
N HIS A 75 9.80 -4.50 2.25
CA HIS A 75 8.72 -4.30 3.21
C HIS A 75 7.33 -4.38 2.55
N ILE A 76 7.17 -3.77 1.37
CA ILE A 76 5.93 -3.86 0.58
C ILE A 76 5.65 -5.31 0.20
N THR A 77 6.67 -6.04 -0.27
CA THR A 77 6.52 -7.44 -0.70
C THR A 77 6.13 -8.35 0.46
N ASP A 78 6.78 -8.20 1.62
CA ASP A 78 6.48 -8.99 2.81
C ASP A 78 5.10 -8.68 3.38
N ARG A 79 4.67 -7.41 3.31
CA ARG A 79 3.34 -7.02 3.73
C ARG A 79 2.26 -7.62 2.84
N ILE A 80 2.40 -7.47 1.51
CA ILE A 80 1.48 -8.06 0.53
C ILE A 80 1.41 -9.58 0.75
N ARG A 81 2.55 -10.26 0.92
CA ARG A 81 2.57 -11.72 1.15
C ARG A 81 1.97 -12.11 2.50
N SER A 82 2.16 -11.34 3.57
CA SER A 82 1.75 -11.75 4.92
C SER A 82 0.30 -11.40 5.27
N GLU A 83 -0.25 -10.31 4.74
CA GLU A 83 -1.63 -9.87 4.99
C GLU A 83 -2.61 -10.50 4.02
N SER A 84 -2.33 -10.49 2.71
CA SER A 84 -3.20 -11.13 1.71
C SER A 84 -3.23 -12.64 1.90
N ALA A 85 -2.09 -13.31 2.13
CA ALA A 85 -2.10 -14.76 2.17
C ALA A 85 -2.81 -15.37 3.40
N ARG A 86 -2.87 -14.69 4.55
CA ARG A 86 -3.48 -15.28 5.75
C ARG A 86 -4.98 -15.02 5.84
N PHE A 87 -5.38 -13.76 5.68
CA PHE A 87 -6.79 -13.40 5.75
C PHE A 87 -7.58 -14.00 4.59
N ASP A 88 -7.07 -13.91 3.36
CA ASP A 88 -7.76 -14.43 2.19
C ASP A 88 -7.86 -15.96 2.22
N LEU A 89 -6.80 -16.65 2.69
CA LEU A 89 -6.81 -18.11 2.84
C LEU A 89 -7.83 -18.57 3.88
N ILE A 90 -7.82 -18.00 5.09
CA ILE A 90 -8.76 -18.39 6.15
C ILE A 90 -10.19 -18.11 5.71
N THR A 91 -10.42 -16.93 5.14
CA THR A 91 -11.72 -16.49 4.62
C THR A 91 -12.22 -17.39 3.51
N GLY A 92 -11.35 -17.73 2.54
CA GLY A 92 -11.67 -18.65 1.44
C GLY A 92 -11.96 -20.07 1.92
N CYS A 93 -11.17 -20.59 2.87
CA CYS A 93 -11.41 -21.89 3.50
C CYS A 93 -12.76 -21.92 4.23
N LEU A 94 -13.06 -20.92 5.05
CA LEU A 94 -14.33 -20.80 5.76
C LEU A 94 -15.51 -20.70 4.78
N TRP A 95 -15.37 -19.91 3.72
CA TRP A 95 -16.40 -19.78 2.70
C TRP A 95 -16.67 -21.13 2.03
N LYS A 96 -15.62 -21.83 1.59
CA LYS A 96 -15.73 -23.15 0.97
C LYS A 96 -16.39 -24.17 1.91
N CYS A 97 -15.90 -24.27 3.15
CA CYS A 97 -16.48 -25.18 4.15
C CYS A 97 -17.95 -24.86 4.41
N ARG A 98 -18.32 -23.58 4.50
CA ARG A 98 -19.71 -23.15 4.69
C ARG A 98 -20.59 -23.45 3.48
N THR A 99 -20.11 -23.22 2.26
CA THR A 99 -20.84 -23.56 1.03
C THR A 99 -21.12 -25.06 0.95
N ILE A 100 -20.12 -25.90 1.25
CA ILE A 100 -20.28 -27.36 1.30
C ILE A 100 -21.29 -27.76 2.38
N ALA A 101 -21.20 -27.18 3.58
CA ALA A 101 -22.11 -27.50 4.68
C ALA A 101 -23.57 -27.08 4.39
N LEU A 102 -23.77 -26.00 3.62
CA LEU A 102 -25.10 -25.58 3.17
C LEU A 102 -25.67 -26.46 2.06
N ASN A 103 -24.83 -27.26 1.40
CA ASN A 103 -25.15 -28.23 0.35
C ASN A 103 -26.30 -27.75 -0.58
N PRO A 104 -26.10 -26.64 -1.31
CA PRO A 104 -27.15 -26.09 -2.16
C PRO A 104 -27.55 -27.11 -3.24
N ALA A 105 -28.86 -27.31 -3.40
CA ALA A 105 -29.40 -28.28 -4.34
C ALA A 105 -29.11 -27.96 -5.81
N ASP A 106 -28.86 -26.68 -6.11
CA ASP A 106 -28.50 -26.18 -7.44
C ASP A 106 -27.00 -25.82 -7.46
N PRO A 107 -26.18 -26.55 -8.24
CA PRO A 107 -24.75 -26.25 -8.40
C PRO A 107 -24.47 -24.89 -9.07
N ASP A 108 -25.41 -24.36 -9.86
CA ASP A 108 -25.27 -23.05 -10.50
C ASP A 108 -25.69 -21.90 -9.56
N LYS A 109 -26.13 -22.21 -8.33
CA LYS A 109 -26.49 -21.21 -7.34
C LYS A 109 -25.28 -20.37 -6.97
N MET A 110 -25.41 -19.07 -7.17
CA MET A 110 -24.38 -18.12 -6.75
C MET A 110 -24.31 -18.06 -5.23
N VAL A 111 -23.14 -18.39 -4.70
CA VAL A 111 -22.73 -18.11 -3.32
C VAL A 111 -21.90 -16.84 -3.28
N ARG A 112 -21.99 -16.13 -2.15
CA ARG A 112 -21.29 -14.87 -1.94
C ARG A 112 -20.65 -14.86 -0.57
N ILE A 113 -19.44 -14.33 -0.49
CA ILE A 113 -18.85 -13.86 0.76
C ILE A 113 -18.76 -12.34 0.73
N SER A 114 -19.07 -11.71 1.85
CA SER A 114 -18.93 -10.27 2.03
C SER A 114 -18.29 -9.98 3.38
N ILE A 115 -17.42 -8.99 3.42
CA ILE A 115 -16.59 -8.68 4.59
C ILE A 115 -16.77 -7.21 4.91
N ILE A 116 -16.90 -6.88 6.19
CA ILE A 116 -16.94 -5.50 6.65
C ILE A 116 -15.52 -4.98 6.71
N ILE A 117 -15.20 -3.93 5.96
CA ILE A 117 -13.93 -3.23 6.10
C ILE A 117 -14.18 -1.78 6.53
N ASN A 118 -13.31 -1.26 7.38
CA ASN A 118 -13.36 0.15 7.77
C ASN A 118 -13.05 1.02 6.55
N ALA A 119 -13.92 2.00 6.26
CA ALA A 119 -13.76 2.89 5.12
C ALA A 119 -12.83 4.08 5.42
N ARG A 120 -12.59 4.40 6.70
CA ARG A 120 -11.78 5.56 7.11
C ARG A 120 -10.32 5.39 6.70
N GLY A 121 -9.77 6.44 6.09
CA GLY A 121 -8.37 6.46 5.65
C GLY A 121 -8.04 5.48 4.52
N LYS A 122 -9.05 4.95 3.83
CA LYS A 122 -8.85 4.03 2.70
C LYS A 122 -8.91 4.76 1.36
N GLN A 123 -8.01 4.41 0.46
CA GLN A 123 -7.95 4.96 -0.89
C GLN A 123 -9.23 4.65 -1.67
N GLY A 124 -9.73 5.62 -2.44
CA GLY A 124 -10.99 5.51 -3.18
C GLY A 124 -12.25 5.61 -2.31
N MET A 125 -12.12 5.79 -0.99
CA MET A 125 -13.25 6.05 -0.09
C MET A 125 -13.41 7.54 0.19
N PRO A 126 -14.64 8.00 0.53
CA PRO A 126 -14.85 9.37 0.98
C PRO A 126 -13.96 9.70 2.18
N ASP A 127 -13.44 10.93 2.23
CA ASP A 127 -12.68 11.38 3.39
C ASP A 127 -13.63 11.59 4.58
N ILE A 128 -13.40 10.84 5.65
CA ILE A 128 -14.30 10.80 6.81
C ILE A 128 -13.68 11.65 7.91
N PRO A 129 -14.33 12.74 8.34
CA PRO A 129 -13.74 13.69 9.26
C PRO A 129 -13.29 13.05 10.58
N THR A 130 -12.13 13.48 11.06
CA THR A 130 -11.66 13.17 12.41
C THR A 130 -12.70 13.63 13.44
N GLY A 131 -13.19 12.69 14.26
CA GLY A 131 -14.25 12.95 15.25
C GLY A 131 -15.67 12.57 14.80
N TYR A 132 -15.85 12.07 13.57
CA TYR A 132 -17.15 11.55 13.12
C TYR A 132 -17.55 10.27 13.89
N TYR A 133 -18.60 10.39 14.71
CA TYR A 133 -19.08 9.34 15.61
C TYR A 133 -20.00 8.30 14.93
N GLY A 134 -20.28 8.45 13.63
CA GLY A 134 -21.08 7.49 12.88
C GLY A 134 -20.30 6.28 12.38
N ASN A 135 -21.02 5.33 11.80
CA ASN A 135 -20.46 4.15 11.17
C ASN A 135 -19.85 4.50 9.80
N ALA A 136 -18.70 3.89 9.51
CA ALA A 136 -17.93 4.16 8.31
C ALA A 136 -17.25 2.87 7.84
N PHE A 137 -18.00 2.07 7.08
CA PHE A 137 -17.51 0.80 6.56
C PHE A 137 -18.02 0.58 5.14
N THR A 138 -17.34 -0.29 4.41
CA THR A 138 -17.83 -0.83 3.14
C THR A 138 -17.94 -2.35 3.21
N TYR A 139 -18.66 -2.91 2.24
CA TYR A 139 -18.91 -4.34 2.10
C TYR A 139 -18.42 -4.81 0.72
N PRO A 140 -17.10 -5.00 0.54
CA PRO A 140 -16.60 -5.77 -0.59
C PRO A 140 -17.24 -7.17 -0.60
N ALA A 141 -17.49 -7.68 -1.80
CA ALA A 141 -18.06 -8.99 -1.99
C ALA A 141 -17.39 -9.75 -3.13
N ALA A 142 -17.20 -11.05 -2.92
CA ALA A 142 -16.81 -11.99 -3.95
C ALA A 142 -17.95 -13.00 -4.15
N VAL A 143 -18.20 -13.36 -5.40
CA VAL A 143 -19.26 -14.29 -5.80
C VAL A 143 -18.67 -15.45 -6.60
N SER A 144 -19.23 -16.64 -6.40
CA SER A 144 -18.88 -17.86 -7.15
C SER A 144 -20.12 -18.73 -7.30
N LYS A 145 -20.11 -19.65 -8.26
CA LYS A 145 -21.01 -20.81 -8.22
C LYS A 145 -20.63 -21.71 -7.05
N ALA A 146 -21.60 -22.46 -6.54
CA ALA A 146 -21.47 -23.27 -5.32
C ALA A 146 -20.51 -24.45 -5.46
#